data_AF-A0A2I1G9I2-F1
#
_entry.id   AF-A0A2I1G9I2-F1
#
_cell.length_a   1.000
_cell.length_b   1.000
_cell.length_c   1.000
_cell.angle_alpha   90.00
_cell.angle_beta   90.00
_cell.angle_gamma   90.00
#
_symmetry.space_group_name_H-M   'P 1'
#
loop_
_entity.id
_entity.type
_entity.pdbx_description
1 polymer ?
#
loop_
_entity_poly.entity_id
_entity_poly.type
_entity_poly.pdbx_seq_one_letter_code
_entity_poly.pdbx_strand_id
1 'polypeptide(L)'
;MRKRLSINVTHLEAEKPKQMTGANVLYNTYKGTSYTLLDFNFLKKDNMQLQVFTNNKRITEKYKFLYEITSDRKNANVKFRIFKYLTAVILALPFLLLEKYQLIVNRLSSESPKNNKTTTYIWFLVRQSTWYFGFYVPYNICSQLYAIVLSKDRRIC
;
A
#
# COMPACT_ATOMS: atom_id res chain seq x y z
N MET A 1 -11.13 -26.48 -6.24
CA MET A 1 -11.86 -25.20 -6.19
C MET A 1 -10.96 -24.06 -6.60
N ARG A 2 -11.37 -23.24 -7.59
CA ARG A 2 -10.70 -21.96 -7.90
C ARG A 2 -11.07 -20.95 -6.80
N LYS A 3 -10.08 -20.24 -6.24
CA LYS A 3 -10.33 -19.23 -5.20
C LYS A 3 -10.56 -17.87 -5.88
N ARG A 4 -11.60 -17.14 -5.44
CA ARG A 4 -11.90 -15.78 -5.92
C ARG A 4 -11.17 -14.76 -5.05
N LEU A 5 -10.36 -13.92 -5.69
CA LEU A 5 -9.72 -12.77 -5.08
C LEU A 5 -10.62 -11.54 -5.32
N SER A 6 -11.03 -10.86 -4.27
CA SER A 6 -11.82 -9.63 -4.37
C SER A 6 -10.97 -8.43 -3.98
N ILE A 7 -10.91 -7.43 -4.84
CA ILE A 7 -10.23 -6.16 -4.58
C ILE A 7 -11.29 -5.10 -4.30
N ASN A 8 -11.22 -4.51 -3.10
CA ASN A 8 -12.03 -3.38 -2.71
C ASN A 8 -11.17 -2.11 -2.71
N VAL A 9 -11.66 -1.06 -3.36
CA VAL A 9 -10.98 0.23 -3.44
C VAL A 9 -11.79 1.26 -2.69
N THR A 10 -11.19 1.85 -1.65
CA THR A 10 -11.83 2.87 -0.84
C THR A 10 -10.98 4.12 -0.76
N HIS A 11 -11.65 5.25 -0.57
CA HIS A 11 -10.99 6.45 -0.11
C HIS A 11 -10.57 6.25 1.37
N LEU A 12 -9.38 6.74 1.73
CA LEU A 12 -8.88 6.64 3.10
C LEU A 12 -9.25 7.89 3.89
N GLU A 13 -10.15 7.73 4.84
CA GLU A 13 -10.57 8.77 5.79
C GLU A 13 -9.79 8.68 7.09
N ALA A 14 -8.46 8.67 7.02
CA ALA A 14 -7.63 8.69 8.22
C ALA A 14 -7.17 10.12 8.55
N GLU A 15 -6.85 10.34 9.83
CA GLU A 15 -6.32 11.62 10.27
C GLU A 15 -5.00 11.93 9.55
N LYS A 16 -4.98 13.09 8.90
CA LYS A 16 -3.79 13.53 8.17
C LYS A 16 -2.68 13.86 9.17
N PRO A 17 -1.41 13.58 8.85
CA PRO A 17 -0.30 13.98 9.70
C PRO A 17 -0.26 15.49 9.86
N LYS A 18 0.10 15.96 11.07
CA LYS A 18 0.18 17.39 11.43
C LYS A 18 1.10 18.18 10.50
N GLN A 19 2.14 17.52 9.98
CA GLN A 19 3.04 18.06 8.95
C GLN A 19 3.18 17.07 7.80
N MET A 20 2.93 17.55 6.58
CA MET A 20 3.04 16.78 5.33
C MET A 20 4.43 16.94 4.68
N THR A 21 5.49 16.83 5.49
CA THR A 21 6.88 16.98 5.06
C THR A 21 7.60 15.64 5.05
N GLY A 22 8.72 15.56 4.32
CA GLY A 22 9.51 14.32 4.21
C GLY A 22 8.70 13.14 3.66
N ALA A 23 8.64 12.03 4.39
CA ALA A 23 7.91 10.85 3.95
C ALA A 23 6.38 11.04 3.97
N ASN A 24 5.87 11.97 4.78
CA ASN A 24 4.43 12.25 4.88
C ASN A 24 3.91 13.06 3.68
N VAL A 25 4.78 13.51 2.78
CA VAL A 25 4.40 14.16 1.51
C VAL A 25 3.47 13.28 0.67
N LEU A 26 3.51 11.96 0.84
CA LEU A 26 2.59 11.05 0.14
C LEU A 26 1.11 11.34 0.44
N TYR A 27 0.81 11.86 1.64
CA TYR A 27 -0.54 12.24 2.08
C TYR A 27 -0.88 13.71 1.78
N ASN A 28 0.04 14.41 1.12
CA ASN A 28 -0.21 15.76 0.66
C ASN A 28 -1.36 15.74 -0.35
N THR A 29 -2.38 16.54 -0.09
CA THR A 29 -3.55 16.68 -0.97
C THR A 29 -3.47 17.88 -1.92
N TYR A 30 -2.39 18.68 -1.85
CA TYR A 30 -2.14 19.77 -2.79
C TYR A 30 -1.78 19.25 -4.18
N LYS A 31 -2.26 19.97 -5.21
CA LYS A 31 -2.38 19.57 -6.62
C LYS A 31 -1.25 18.67 -7.14
N GLY A 32 -1.64 17.56 -7.78
CA GLY A 32 -0.75 16.70 -8.58
C GLY A 32 -0.29 15.41 -7.89
N THR A 33 -0.56 15.21 -6.61
CA THR A 33 -0.22 13.98 -5.89
C THR A 33 -1.37 12.98 -5.88
N SER A 34 -1.10 11.75 -6.31
CA SER A 34 -2.02 10.62 -6.19
C SER A 34 -1.33 9.48 -5.45
N TYR A 35 -2.00 8.87 -4.48
CA TYR A 35 -1.50 7.66 -3.83
C TYR A 35 -2.43 6.49 -4.07
N THR A 36 -1.87 5.30 -4.15
CA THR A 36 -2.60 4.04 -4.02
C THR A 36 -1.82 3.12 -3.09
N LEU A 37 -2.42 2.78 -1.96
CA LEU A 37 -1.81 2.03 -0.88
C LEU A 37 -2.56 0.71 -0.69
N LEU A 38 -1.83 -0.40 -0.72
CA LEU A 38 -2.37 -1.73 -0.47
C LEU A 38 -2.28 -2.06 1.02
N ASP A 39 -3.35 -2.55 1.62
CA ASP A 39 -3.34 -2.92 3.04
C ASP A 39 -2.35 -4.07 3.31
N PHE A 40 -1.35 -3.79 4.13
CA PHE A 40 -0.29 -4.73 4.48
C PHE A 40 -0.79 -5.94 5.28
N ASN A 41 -1.78 -5.74 6.15
CA ASN A 41 -2.31 -6.82 6.98
C ASN A 41 -3.14 -7.82 6.17
N PHE A 42 -3.90 -7.34 5.19
CA PHE A 42 -4.64 -8.21 4.26
C PHE A 42 -3.71 -9.02 3.35
N LEU A 43 -2.49 -8.55 3.09
CA LEU A 43 -1.47 -9.34 2.41
C LEU A 43 -0.85 -10.44 3.27
N LYS A 44 -0.65 -10.17 4.57
CA LYS A 44 0.00 -11.11 5.49
C LYS A 44 -0.91 -12.30 5.83
N LYS A 45 -2.21 -12.06 5.97
CA LYS A 45 -3.21 -13.11 6.17
C LYS A 45 -3.48 -13.81 4.84
N ASP A 46 -3.86 -15.08 4.83
CA ASP A 46 -4.31 -15.78 3.61
C ASP A 46 -5.68 -15.32 3.09
N ASN A 47 -5.97 -14.04 3.29
CA ASN A 47 -7.19 -13.37 2.91
C ASN A 47 -7.25 -13.25 1.39
N MET A 48 -8.34 -13.73 0.83
CA MET A 48 -8.69 -13.54 -0.58
C MET A 48 -9.36 -12.18 -0.83
N GLN A 49 -9.35 -11.30 0.16
CA GLN A 49 -9.81 -9.92 0.05
C GLN A 49 -8.59 -9.01 0.11
N LEU A 50 -8.52 -8.03 -0.79
CA LEU A 50 -7.50 -6.99 -0.78
C LEU A 50 -8.18 -5.65 -0.61
N GLN A 51 -7.70 -4.88 0.37
CA GLN A 51 -8.15 -3.52 0.59
C GLN A 51 -7.13 -2.55 0.00
N VAL A 52 -7.61 -1.63 -0.83
CA VAL A 52 -6.81 -0.62 -1.50
C VAL A 52 -7.32 0.75 -1.10
N PHE A 53 -6.39 1.63 -0.73
CA PHE A 53 -6.66 2.99 -0.30
C PHE A 53 -6.12 3.99 -1.31
N THR A 54 -6.93 4.94 -1.76
CA THR A 54 -6.49 5.96 -2.72
C THR A 54 -7.16 7.31 -2.50
N ASN A 55 -6.45 8.40 -2.79
CA ASN A 55 -7.05 9.73 -2.91
C ASN A 55 -7.50 10.06 -4.35
N ASN A 56 -7.25 9.17 -5.31
CA ASN A 56 -7.56 9.41 -6.70
C ASN A 56 -9.02 9.04 -6.98
N LYS A 57 -9.85 10.06 -7.21
CA LYS A 57 -11.29 9.91 -7.49
C LYS A 57 -11.56 9.03 -8.71
N ARG A 58 -10.74 9.13 -9.77
CA ARG A 58 -10.92 8.32 -10.99
C ARG A 58 -10.75 6.82 -10.72
N ILE A 59 -9.81 6.45 -9.84
CA ILE A 59 -9.61 5.06 -9.44
C ILE A 59 -10.79 4.60 -8.57
N THR A 60 -11.23 5.43 -7.64
CA THR A 60 -12.37 5.12 -6.76
C THR A 60 -13.66 4.94 -7.57
N GLU A 61 -13.91 5.80 -8.56
CA GLU A 61 -15.07 5.72 -9.45
C GLU A 61 -15.00 4.48 -10.36
N LYS A 62 -13.83 4.21 -10.95
CA LYS A 62 -13.60 3.02 -11.80
C LYS A 62 -13.85 1.72 -11.03
N TYR A 63 -13.47 1.68 -9.75
CA TYR A 63 -13.59 0.52 -8.87
C TYR A 63 -14.66 0.72 -7.80
N LYS A 64 -15.73 1.46 -8.12
CA LYS A 64 -16.88 1.68 -7.22
C LYS A 64 -17.54 0.35 -6.82
N PHE A 65 -17.46 -0.65 -7.69
CA PHE A 65 -17.89 -2.01 -7.44
C PHE A 65 -16.70 -2.92 -7.16
N LEU A 66 -16.93 -3.96 -6.35
CA LEU A 66 -15.94 -4.96 -5.99
C LEU A 66 -15.32 -5.57 -7.25
N TYR A 67 -14.01 -5.48 -7.39
CA TYR A 67 -13.30 -6.08 -8.52
C TYR A 67 -12.94 -7.52 -8.20
N GLU A 68 -13.70 -8.46 -8.75
CA GLU A 68 -13.48 -9.90 -8.56
C GLU A 68 -12.54 -10.46 -9.64
N ILE A 69 -11.55 -11.22 -9.21
CA ILE A 69 -10.64 -11.97 -10.07
C ILE A 69 -10.63 -13.42 -9.61
N THR A 70 -10.96 -14.34 -10.51
CA THR A 70 -10.70 -15.77 -10.26
C THR A 70 -9.21 -16.05 -10.36
N SER A 71 -8.63 -16.60 -9.30
CA SER A 71 -7.27 -17.13 -9.36
C SER A 71 -7.29 -18.52 -9.98
N ASP A 72 -6.48 -18.71 -11.03
CA ASP A 72 -6.24 -20.03 -11.61
C ASP A 72 -5.34 -20.89 -10.72
N ARG A 73 -4.71 -20.29 -9.70
CA ARG A 73 -3.82 -20.98 -8.76
C ARG A 73 -4.56 -21.40 -7.50
N LYS A 74 -4.25 -22.60 -6.99
CA LYS A 74 -4.81 -23.13 -5.73
C LYS A 74 -4.46 -22.24 -4.52
N ASN A 75 -3.25 -21.67 -4.51
CA ASN A 75 -2.77 -20.74 -3.49
C ASN A 75 -2.39 -19.39 -4.14
N ALA A 76 -3.19 -18.36 -3.86
CA ALA A 76 -2.87 -16.99 -4.23
C ALA A 76 -1.80 -16.46 -3.26
N ASN A 77 -0.52 -16.69 -3.56
CA ASN A 77 0.58 -16.17 -2.76
C ASN A 77 0.67 -14.63 -2.82
N VAL A 78 1.43 -14.02 -1.91
CA VAL A 78 1.59 -12.56 -1.83
C VAL A 78 2.02 -11.95 -3.17
N LYS A 79 2.95 -12.61 -3.88
CA LYS A 79 3.42 -12.19 -5.22
C LYS A 79 2.26 -12.10 -6.22
N PHE A 80 1.38 -13.11 -6.25
CA PHE A 80 0.21 -13.11 -7.12
C PHE A 80 -0.77 -11.98 -6.77
N ARG A 81 -1.01 -11.76 -5.47
CA ARG A 81 -1.92 -10.69 -4.98
C ARG A 81 -1.40 -9.31 -5.35
N ILE A 82 -0.12 -9.02 -5.12
CA ILE A 82 0.53 -7.75 -5.50
C ILE A 82 0.46 -7.55 -7.02
N PHE A 83 0.72 -8.59 -7.81
CA PHE A 83 0.68 -8.50 -9.27
C PHE A 83 -0.73 -8.19 -9.80
N LYS A 84 -1.76 -8.84 -9.23
CA LYS A 84 -3.16 -8.57 -9.60
C LYS A 84 -3.63 -7.18 -9.17
N TYR A 85 -3.25 -6.74 -7.98
CA TYR A 85 -3.45 -5.36 -7.53
C TYR A 85 -2.88 -4.35 -8.52
N LEU A 86 -1.62 -4.50 -8.92
CA LEU A 86 -0.99 -3.57 -9.86
C LEU A 86 -1.65 -3.63 -11.23
N THR A 87 -1.91 -4.82 -11.76
CA THR A 87 -2.63 -4.97 -13.03
C THR A 87 -3.97 -4.24 -13.02
N ALA A 88 -4.70 -4.25 -11.89
CA ALA A 88 -5.94 -3.50 -11.74
C ALA A 88 -5.69 -1.99 -11.66
N VAL A 89 -4.78 -1.54 -10.80
CA VAL A 89 -4.66 -0.11 -10.49
C VAL A 89 -3.89 0.63 -11.58
N ILE A 90 -2.64 0.23 -11.86
CA ILE A 90 -1.75 0.88 -12.82
C ILE A 90 -0.80 -0.20 -13.35
N LEU A 91 -0.74 -0.38 -14.66
CA LEU A 91 0.20 -1.26 -15.40
C LEU A 91 1.68 -0.88 -15.15
N ALA A 92 2.09 -0.79 -13.89
CA ALA A 92 3.39 -0.37 -13.39
C ALA A 92 4.19 -1.59 -12.95
N LEU A 93 5.52 -1.39 -12.83
CA LEU A 93 6.48 -2.45 -12.55
C LEU A 93 6.18 -3.21 -11.25
N PRO A 94 5.72 -4.48 -11.33
CA PRO A 94 5.32 -5.25 -10.15
C PRO A 94 6.46 -5.75 -9.29
N PHE A 95 7.68 -5.74 -9.83
CA PHE A 95 8.87 -6.16 -9.11
C PHE A 95 9.25 -5.17 -8.00
N LEU A 96 9.16 -3.86 -8.27
CA LEU A 96 9.55 -2.82 -7.30
C LEU A 96 8.67 -2.84 -6.04
N LEU A 97 7.37 -3.09 -6.20
CA LEU A 97 6.46 -3.18 -5.05
C LEU A 97 6.69 -4.46 -4.24
N LEU A 98 7.06 -5.56 -4.88
CA LEU A 98 7.38 -6.82 -4.21
C LEU A 98 8.67 -6.71 -3.38
N GLU A 99 9.72 -6.11 -3.95
CA GLU A 99 10.94 -5.80 -3.21
C GLU A 99 10.63 -4.89 -2.02
N LYS A 100 9.78 -3.88 -2.24
CA LYS A 100 9.35 -2.98 -1.19
C LYS A 100 8.61 -3.70 -0.06
N TYR A 101 7.73 -4.64 -0.40
CA TYR A 101 7.06 -5.49 0.58
C TYR A 101 8.06 -6.28 1.43
N GLN A 102 9.04 -6.93 0.79
CA GLN A 102 10.07 -7.71 1.49
C GLN A 102 10.91 -6.84 2.41
N LEU A 103 11.28 -5.63 1.99
CA LEU A 103 12.01 -4.67 2.83
C LEU A 103 11.21 -4.29 4.07
N ILE A 104 9.89 -4.06 3.94
CA ILE A 104 9.02 -3.75 5.09
C ILE A 104 8.93 -4.95 6.03
N VAL A 105 8.70 -6.16 5.51
CA VAL A 105 8.67 -7.40 6.31
C VAL A 105 9.97 -7.59 7.08
N ASN A 106 11.11 -7.52 6.39
CA ASN A 106 12.42 -7.70 7.00
C ASN A 106 12.71 -6.62 8.04
N ARG A 107 12.26 -5.38 7.79
CA ARG A 107 12.41 -4.28 8.75
C ARG A 107 11.59 -4.53 10.02
N LEU A 108 10.32 -4.91 9.87
CA LEU A 108 9.42 -5.20 10.99
C LEU A 108 9.94 -6.36 11.85
N SER A 109 10.48 -7.40 11.22
CA SER A 109 11.07 -8.57 11.89
C SER A 109 12.49 -8.33 12.41
N SER A 110 13.10 -7.18 12.14
CA SER A 110 14.47 -6.91 12.57
C SER A 110 14.51 -6.49 14.04
N GLU A 111 15.32 -7.21 14.83
CA GLU A 111 15.62 -6.88 16.23
C GLU A 111 16.77 -5.87 16.38
N SER A 112 17.36 -5.44 15.27
CA SER A 112 18.52 -4.56 15.29
C SER A 112 18.23 -3.26 16.05
N PRO A 113 19.16 -2.82 16.93
CA PRO A 113 19.04 -1.53 17.61
C PRO A 113 19.21 -0.34 16.66
N LYS A 114 19.66 -0.57 15.41
CA LYS A 114 19.86 0.50 14.42
C LYS A 114 18.52 1.10 13.98
N ASN A 115 18.41 2.43 14.07
CA ASN A 115 17.22 3.21 13.67
C ASN A 115 17.10 3.41 12.15
N ASN A 116 17.33 2.35 11.37
CA ASN A 116 17.24 2.43 9.91
C ASN A 116 15.77 2.60 9.52
N LYS A 117 15.47 3.70 8.82
CA LYS A 117 14.14 4.07 8.34
C LYS A 117 13.86 3.39 7.01
N THR A 118 12.65 2.86 6.84
CA THR A 118 12.19 2.30 5.56
C THR A 118 10.86 2.94 5.21
N THR A 119 10.78 3.62 4.07
CA THR A 119 9.49 4.17 3.62
C THR A 119 8.53 3.04 3.23
N THR A 120 7.23 3.26 3.32
CA THR A 120 6.20 2.26 2.97
C THR A 120 5.82 2.29 1.49
N TYR A 121 6.39 3.21 0.72
CA TYR A 121 6.00 3.49 -0.66
C TYR A 121 7.20 3.70 -1.58
N ILE A 122 6.95 3.53 -2.87
CA ILE A 122 7.74 4.01 -3.99
C ILE A 122 6.95 5.11 -4.69
N TRP A 123 7.63 6.00 -5.41
CA TRP A 123 6.95 7.07 -6.12
C TRP A 123 7.51 7.23 -7.53
N PHE A 124 6.68 7.73 -8.43
CA PHE A 124 7.05 8.04 -9.81
C PHE A 124 6.40 9.35 -10.22
N LEU A 125 7.10 10.10 -11.07
CA LEU A 125 6.51 11.23 -11.76
C LEU A 125 5.90 10.73 -13.07
N VAL A 126 4.60 10.94 -13.26
CA VAL A 126 3.89 10.63 -14.50
C VAL A 126 3.34 11.94 -15.05
N ARG A 127 3.91 12.40 -16.17
CA ARG A 127 3.66 13.72 -16.74
C ARG A 127 3.98 14.83 -15.73
N GLN A 128 2.96 15.43 -15.12
CA GLN A 128 3.07 16.50 -14.12
C GLN A 128 2.43 16.08 -12.78
N SER A 129 2.25 14.79 -12.57
CA SER A 129 1.63 14.26 -11.35
C SER A 129 2.53 13.24 -10.68
N THR A 130 2.70 13.39 -9.37
CA THR A 130 3.48 12.45 -8.55
C THR A 130 2.56 11.34 -8.08
N TRP A 131 2.91 10.11 -8.41
CA TRP A 131 2.19 8.92 -8.02
C TRP A 131 2.95 8.15 -6.95
N TYR A 132 2.29 7.89 -5.84
CA TYR A 132 2.80 7.11 -4.72
C TYR A 132 2.14 5.74 -4.72
N PHE A 133 2.93 4.68 -4.78
CA PHE A 133 2.47 3.31 -4.65
C PHE A 133 3.12 2.68 -3.45
N GLY A 134 2.33 2.08 -2.56
CA GLY A 134 2.91 1.55 -1.34
C GLY A 134 1.97 0.68 -0.56
N PHE A 135 2.32 0.53 0.71
CA PHE A 135 1.59 -0.28 1.65
C PHE A 135 1.01 0.61 2.75
N TYR A 136 -0.27 0.41 3.03
CA TYR A 136 -0.88 0.94 4.23
C TYR A 136 -0.53 0.01 5.39
N VAL A 137 0.19 0.53 6.38
CA VAL A 137 0.66 -0.21 7.55
C VAL A 137 -0.01 0.38 8.80
N PRO A 138 -1.19 -0.13 9.21
CA PRO A 138 -1.99 0.47 10.29
C PRO A 138 -1.32 0.30 11.64
N TYR A 139 -1.09 1.38 12.39
CA TYR A 139 -0.48 1.34 13.73
C TYR A 139 -1.50 1.70 14.81
N ASN A 140 -1.62 0.85 15.82
CA ASN A 140 -2.65 0.99 16.85
C ASN A 140 -2.43 2.19 17.79
N ILE A 141 -1.20 2.73 17.87
CA ILE A 141 -0.86 3.77 18.85
C ILE A 141 -1.24 5.17 18.36
N CYS A 142 -1.28 5.39 17.05
CA CYS A 142 -1.61 6.69 16.51
C CYS A 142 -2.57 6.55 15.32
N SER A 143 -3.69 7.26 15.38
CA SER A 143 -4.75 7.27 14.35
C SER A 143 -4.33 7.89 13.02
N GLN A 144 -3.08 8.36 12.88
CA GLN A 144 -2.62 9.05 11.68
C GLN A 144 -1.94 8.11 10.70
N LEU A 145 -1.81 8.60 9.48
CA LEU A 145 -1.17 7.87 8.40
C LEU A 145 0.35 8.02 8.44
N TYR A 146 1.06 6.88 8.42
CA TYR A 146 2.52 6.87 8.45
C TYR A 146 3.14 6.28 7.20
N ALA A 147 4.29 6.86 6.89
CA ALA A 147 5.04 6.57 5.69
C ALA A 147 6.36 5.86 5.97
N ILE A 148 6.72 5.65 7.24
CA ILE A 148 8.01 5.13 7.69
C ILE A 148 7.82 4.00 8.70
N VAL A 149 8.56 2.91 8.48
CA VAL A 149 8.69 1.78 9.40
C VAL A 149 10.13 1.68 9.91
N LEU A 150 10.30 1.39 11.19
CA LEU A 150 11.57 1.15 11.88
C LEU A 150 11.69 -0.32 12.34
N SER A 151 12.88 -0.68 12.85
CA SER A 151 13.10 -1.98 13.51
C SER A 151 12.27 -2.12 14.80
N LYS A 152 12.03 -3.37 15.22
CA LYS A 152 11.24 -3.75 16.41
C LYS A 152 9.78 -3.32 16.35
N ASP A 153 9.16 -3.41 15.17
CA ASP A 153 7.77 -2.95 14.91
C ASP A 153 7.49 -1.50 15.36
N ARG A 154 8.53 -0.67 15.46
CA ARG A 154 8.38 0.75 15.76
C ARG A 154 7.97 1.49 14.50
N ARG A 155 7.06 2.45 14.66
CA ARG A 155 6.54 3.27 13.56
C ARG A 155 6.57 4.71 14.04
N ILE A 156 7.02 5.62 13.18
CA ILE A 156 7.15 7.03 13.54
C ILE A 156 5.85 7.72 13.19
N CYS A 157 5.20 8.19 14.26
CA CYS A 157 4.31 9.33 14.26
C CYS A 157 5.14 10.61 14.45
#